data_AF-A0A7R8P253-F1
#
_entry.id   AF-A0A7R8P253-F1
#
_cell.length_a   1.000
_cell.length_b   1.000
_cell.length_c   1.000
_cell.angle_alpha   90.00
_cell.angle_beta   90.00
_cell.angle_gamma   90.00
#
_symmetry.space_group_name_H-M   'P 1'
#
loop_
_entity.id
_entity.type
_entity.pdbx_description
1 polymer ?
#
loop_
_entity_poly.entity_id
_entity_poly.type
_entity_poly.pdbx_seq_one_letter_code
_entity_poly.pdbx_strand_id
1 'polypeptide(L)'
;MINTPAMVASWWSRARLGIFVHWTPASVPGWAPPYVPPDGLPAAGRRAPLGWTSYAEWYENSLRFPGSPVAAHHRATYGKRPYTDFGHDFEDGLSTWDPAAWARSFRAAGAAYAVLVTKHHDGFCLWPSGTANPHRTGWHTTRDVVGEFAEAVRAEGLRFGVYYSGGLDWTFDDRPIGTAADMFAAVPRGRYPAYADAQLRELIRRYRPDILWNDIAWPASATEIRSLTDFYRFTVPHGVVNDRLLPYAPHWRALSLPGAKSLHNWWDRRTVAQGEGFVPRTPPDFDFRTPEYARYTGSDPYEITRGIDHSFGYNRNSGPDAFIGREALTSLVRDTAADGGNLLLNVGPRGEDATIPAEQRLRLDWLAEEAGALRPDGPTPG
;
A
#
# COMPACT_ATOMS: atom_id res chain seq x y z
N MET A 1 5.84 29.07 20.69
CA MET A 1 5.51 27.70 21.13
C MET A 1 6.62 26.81 20.63
N ILE A 2 7.37 26.20 21.54
CA ILE A 2 8.41 25.23 21.18
C ILE A 2 7.66 24.02 20.63
N ASN A 3 7.86 23.73 19.35
CA ASN A 3 7.22 22.60 18.67
C ASN A 3 7.85 21.33 19.24
N THR A 4 7.25 20.74 20.27
CA THR A 4 7.70 19.44 20.78
C THR A 4 7.40 18.43 19.68
N PRO A 5 8.40 17.74 19.11
CA PRO A 5 8.14 16.73 18.09
C PRO A 5 7.19 15.68 18.65
N ALA A 6 6.23 15.25 17.84
CA ALA A 6 5.29 14.20 18.23
C ALA A 6 6.09 12.96 18.68
N MET A 7 5.87 12.50 19.90
CA MET A 7 6.53 11.29 20.40
C MET A 7 5.83 10.07 19.81
N VAL A 8 6.45 9.44 18.82
CA VAL A 8 6.02 8.13 18.30
C VAL A 8 6.48 7.01 19.24
N ALA A 9 5.86 5.83 19.14
CA ALA A 9 6.20 4.68 19.97
C ALA A 9 7.69 4.29 19.82
N SER A 10 8.37 4.05 20.95
CA SER A 10 9.83 3.82 20.97
C SER A 10 10.29 2.60 20.19
N TRP A 11 9.45 1.58 20.07
CA TRP A 11 9.75 0.42 19.23
C TRP A 11 9.83 0.81 17.75
N TRP A 12 8.96 1.72 17.31
CA TRP A 12 8.85 2.15 15.92
C TRP A 12 10.03 3.04 15.54
N SER A 13 10.45 3.96 16.41
CA SER A 13 11.65 4.79 16.18
C SER A 13 12.95 3.99 16.06
N ARG A 14 12.99 2.76 16.57
CA ARG A 14 14.15 1.88 16.49
C ARG A 14 14.04 0.84 15.37
N ALA A 15 12.91 0.77 14.67
CA ALA A 15 12.58 -0.33 13.78
C ALA A 15 13.45 -0.36 12.52
N ARG A 16 13.77 0.81 11.95
CA ARG A 16 14.61 1.06 10.75
C ARG A 16 14.09 0.44 9.45
N LEU A 17 13.68 -0.82 9.46
CA LEU A 17 13.22 -1.58 8.30
C LEU A 17 11.93 -2.34 8.63
N GLY A 18 10.93 -2.18 7.76
CA GLY A 18 9.74 -3.01 7.70
C GLY A 18 9.54 -3.61 6.31
N ILE A 19 8.78 -4.70 6.24
CA ILE A 19 8.36 -5.31 4.98
C ILE A 19 6.88 -5.04 4.71
N PHE A 20 6.57 -4.49 3.55
CA PHE A 20 5.22 -4.33 3.06
C PHE A 20 4.86 -5.50 2.15
N VAL A 21 3.63 -6.01 2.22
CA VAL A 21 3.17 -7.10 1.36
C VAL A 21 1.91 -6.69 0.59
N HIS A 22 2.06 -6.38 -0.69
CA HIS A 22 0.94 -6.17 -1.62
C HIS A 22 0.61 -7.46 -2.35
N TRP A 23 -0.43 -8.12 -1.88
CA TRP A 23 -0.91 -9.39 -2.41
C TRP A 23 -2.43 -9.35 -2.54
N THR A 24 -2.91 -9.36 -3.78
CA THR A 24 -4.34 -9.13 -4.12
C THR A 24 -4.71 -10.03 -5.29
N PRO A 25 -6.00 -10.15 -5.68
CA PRO A 25 -6.38 -10.83 -6.91
C PRO A 25 -5.63 -10.35 -8.16
N ALA A 26 -5.21 -9.07 -8.22
CA ALA A 26 -4.37 -8.54 -9.30
C ALA A 26 -2.99 -9.21 -9.39
N SER A 27 -2.51 -9.89 -8.33
CA SER A 27 -1.28 -10.69 -8.34
C SER A 27 -1.41 -11.96 -9.19
N VAL A 28 -2.64 -12.40 -9.54
CA VAL A 28 -2.86 -13.53 -10.46
C VAL A 28 -2.47 -13.12 -11.89
N PRO A 29 -3.10 -12.13 -12.54
CA PRO A 29 -2.60 -11.65 -13.82
C PRO A 29 -1.21 -11.02 -13.67
N GLY A 30 -0.94 -10.36 -12.55
CA GLY A 30 0.38 -9.90 -12.13
C GLY A 30 1.11 -9.14 -13.22
N TRP A 31 0.46 -8.17 -13.87
CA TRP A 31 0.99 -7.52 -15.06
C TRP A 31 0.64 -6.04 -15.09
N ALA A 32 1.64 -5.19 -15.33
CA ALA A 32 1.48 -3.78 -15.66
C ALA A 32 2.53 -3.38 -16.71
N PRO A 33 2.32 -2.30 -17.47
CA PRO A 33 3.38 -1.75 -18.31
C PRO A 33 4.60 -1.37 -17.45
N PRO A 34 5.83 -1.39 -18.00
CA PRO A 34 6.99 -0.85 -17.29
C PRO A 34 6.77 0.62 -16.94
N TYR A 35 7.47 1.11 -15.92
CA TYR A 35 7.43 2.53 -15.61
C TYR A 35 7.93 3.36 -16.78
N VAL A 36 7.13 4.36 -17.17
CA VAL A 36 7.48 5.34 -18.18
C VAL A 36 7.28 6.72 -17.55
N PRO A 37 8.32 7.58 -17.54
CA PRO A 37 8.18 8.95 -17.06
C PRO A 37 7.05 9.71 -17.79
N PRO A 38 6.44 10.74 -17.17
CA PRO A 38 5.25 11.40 -17.72
C PRO A 38 5.39 11.96 -19.15
N ASP A 39 6.58 12.39 -19.54
CA ASP A 39 6.92 12.90 -20.88
C ASP A 39 7.03 11.78 -21.93
N GLY A 40 7.45 10.57 -21.52
CA GLY A 40 7.52 9.37 -22.36
C GLY A 40 6.18 8.71 -22.65
N LEU A 41 5.11 9.03 -21.91
CA LEU A 41 3.78 8.44 -22.13
C LEU A 41 3.18 8.89 -23.48
N PRO A 42 2.46 8.00 -24.20
CA PRO A 42 1.71 8.40 -25.39
C PRO A 42 0.59 9.40 -25.03
N ALA A 43 0.01 10.08 -26.02
CA ALA A 43 -1.01 11.12 -25.78
C ALA A 43 -2.20 10.61 -24.96
N ALA A 44 -2.62 9.36 -25.16
CA ALA A 44 -3.66 8.72 -24.34
C ALA A 44 -3.22 8.51 -22.88
N GLY A 45 -1.98 8.07 -22.66
CA GLY A 45 -1.38 7.93 -21.34
C GLY A 45 -1.21 9.26 -20.62
N ARG A 46 -0.79 10.33 -21.31
CA ARG A 46 -0.70 11.68 -20.70
C ARG A 46 -2.06 12.25 -20.28
N ARG A 47 -3.16 11.78 -20.86
CA ARG A 47 -4.52 12.18 -20.48
C ARG A 47 -5.04 11.41 -19.26
N ALA A 48 -4.59 10.18 -19.07
CA ALA A 48 -5.00 9.30 -17.98
C ALA A 48 -3.80 8.51 -17.43
N PRO A 49 -2.79 9.17 -16.82
CA PRO A 49 -1.57 8.52 -16.36
C PRO A 49 -1.82 7.37 -15.38
N LEU A 50 -2.82 7.48 -14.50
CA LEU A 50 -3.16 6.41 -13.55
C LEU A 50 -3.81 5.18 -14.21
N GLY A 51 -4.38 5.33 -15.41
CA GLY A 51 -4.84 4.20 -16.23
C GLY A 51 -3.70 3.54 -17.03
N TRP A 52 -2.50 4.11 -16.98
CA TRP A 52 -1.27 3.66 -17.65
C TRP A 52 -0.14 3.38 -16.65
N THR A 53 -0.47 3.31 -15.36
CA THR A 53 0.49 3.13 -14.27
C THR A 53 1.23 1.79 -14.37
N SER A 54 2.45 1.75 -13.84
CA SER A 54 3.25 0.53 -13.65
C SER A 54 2.83 -0.29 -12.42
N TYR A 55 1.86 0.20 -11.66
CA TYR A 55 1.36 -0.44 -10.45
C TYR A 55 0.43 -1.60 -10.84
N ALA A 56 0.87 -2.84 -10.65
CA ALA A 56 0.11 -4.03 -11.02
C ALA A 56 -1.16 -4.21 -10.18
N GLU A 57 -1.16 -3.76 -8.93
CA GLU A 57 -2.34 -3.73 -8.06
C GLU A 57 -3.44 -2.76 -8.55
N TRP A 58 -3.13 -1.91 -9.54
CA TRP A 58 -4.10 -1.05 -10.24
C TRP A 58 -4.74 -1.72 -11.47
N TYR A 59 -4.55 -3.03 -11.66
CA TYR A 59 -5.02 -3.79 -12.82
C TYR A 59 -6.50 -3.54 -13.14
N GLU A 60 -7.40 -3.69 -12.17
CA GLU A 60 -8.85 -3.52 -12.39
C GLU A 60 -9.18 -2.10 -12.87
N ASN A 61 -8.55 -1.07 -12.30
CA ASN A 61 -8.74 0.30 -12.77
C ASN A 61 -8.20 0.49 -14.20
N SER A 62 -7.00 -0.01 -14.50
CA SER A 62 -6.39 0.10 -15.82
C SER A 62 -7.20 -0.64 -16.90
N LEU A 63 -7.91 -1.72 -16.56
CA LEU A 63 -8.85 -2.40 -17.48
C LEU A 63 -9.99 -1.49 -17.94
N ARG A 64 -10.41 -0.53 -17.11
CA ARG A 64 -11.50 0.41 -17.42
C ARG A 64 -11.13 1.42 -18.50
N PHE A 65 -9.86 1.47 -18.91
CA PHE A 65 -9.37 2.26 -20.02
C PHE A 65 -9.12 1.35 -21.23
N PRO A 66 -10.02 1.27 -22.22
CA PRO A 66 -9.91 0.28 -23.32
C PRO A 66 -8.62 0.36 -24.13
N GLY A 67 -8.02 1.55 -24.19
CA GLY A 67 -6.75 1.82 -24.86
C GLY A 67 -5.49 1.65 -23.99
N SER A 68 -5.62 1.24 -22.73
CA SER A 68 -4.46 1.00 -21.86
C SER A 68 -3.68 -0.26 -22.27
N PRO A 69 -2.38 -0.34 -21.92
CA PRO A 69 -1.59 -1.56 -22.11
C PRO A 69 -2.20 -2.75 -21.37
N VAL A 70 -2.77 -2.52 -20.18
CA VAL A 70 -3.41 -3.56 -19.36
C VAL A 70 -4.63 -4.12 -20.09
N ALA A 71 -5.50 -3.27 -20.64
CA ALA A 71 -6.66 -3.72 -21.40
C ALA A 71 -6.26 -4.49 -22.66
N ALA A 72 -5.16 -4.10 -23.34
CA ALA A 72 -4.62 -4.84 -24.48
C ALA A 72 -4.07 -6.21 -24.07
N HIS A 73 -3.25 -6.28 -23.03
CA HIS A 73 -2.71 -7.53 -22.49
C HIS A 73 -3.82 -8.46 -22.02
N HIS A 74 -4.83 -7.92 -21.32
CA HIS A 74 -5.95 -8.70 -20.81
C HIS A 74 -6.78 -9.33 -21.95
N ARG A 75 -7.10 -8.57 -22.99
CA ARG A 75 -7.80 -9.12 -24.18
C ARG A 75 -6.99 -10.21 -24.87
N ALA A 76 -5.67 -10.06 -24.96
CA ALA A 76 -4.80 -11.04 -25.60
C ALA A 76 -4.65 -12.33 -24.78
N THR A 77 -4.64 -12.23 -23.45
CA THR A 77 -4.32 -13.35 -22.55
C THR A 77 -5.57 -14.03 -21.99
N TYR A 78 -6.57 -13.24 -21.59
CA TYR A 78 -7.77 -13.70 -20.88
C TYR A 78 -9.07 -13.43 -21.65
N GLY A 79 -9.00 -12.77 -22.81
CA GLY A 79 -10.15 -12.47 -23.64
C GLY A 79 -11.15 -11.53 -22.95
N LYS A 80 -12.32 -12.08 -22.59
CA LYS A 80 -13.43 -11.35 -21.93
C LYS A 80 -13.61 -11.73 -20.46
N ARG A 81 -12.66 -12.47 -19.88
CA ARG A 81 -12.73 -12.91 -18.49
C ARG A 81 -12.91 -11.69 -17.56
N PRO A 82 -13.93 -11.64 -16.70
CA PRO A 82 -14.07 -10.53 -15.76
C PRO A 82 -12.96 -10.59 -14.69
N TYR A 83 -12.54 -9.43 -14.18
CA TYR A 83 -11.54 -9.34 -13.11
C TYR A 83 -11.94 -10.13 -11.86
N THR A 84 -13.24 -10.23 -11.58
CA THR A 84 -13.78 -10.94 -10.42
C THR A 84 -13.37 -12.42 -10.38
N ASP A 85 -13.16 -13.04 -11.54
CA ASP A 85 -12.77 -14.45 -11.60
C ASP A 85 -11.36 -14.69 -11.06
N PHE A 86 -10.49 -13.66 -11.03
CA PHE A 86 -9.16 -13.78 -10.44
C PHE A 86 -9.20 -13.88 -8.90
N GLY A 87 -10.32 -13.52 -8.25
CA GLY A 87 -10.49 -13.72 -6.81
C GLY A 87 -10.47 -15.20 -6.44
N HIS A 88 -11.09 -16.05 -7.26
CA HIS A 88 -11.06 -17.50 -7.07
C HIS A 88 -9.68 -18.10 -7.35
N ASP A 89 -9.03 -17.71 -8.45
CA ASP A 89 -7.65 -18.16 -8.75
C ASP A 89 -6.67 -17.79 -7.63
N PHE A 90 -6.84 -16.60 -7.05
CA PHE A 90 -6.04 -16.13 -5.92
C PHE A 90 -6.27 -16.99 -4.68
N GLU A 91 -7.53 -17.34 -4.39
CA GLU A 91 -7.89 -18.20 -3.26
C GLU A 91 -7.32 -19.63 -3.43
N ASP A 92 -7.34 -20.17 -4.65
CA ASP A 92 -6.72 -21.47 -4.97
C ASP A 92 -5.20 -21.44 -4.72
N GLY A 93 -4.55 -20.32 -5.06
CA GLY A 93 -3.12 -20.10 -4.81
C GLY A 93 -2.75 -20.04 -3.31
N LEU A 94 -3.71 -19.86 -2.40
CA LEU A 94 -3.46 -19.93 -0.96
C LEU A 94 -3.10 -21.35 -0.50
N SER A 95 -3.42 -22.38 -1.27
CA SER A 95 -3.16 -23.78 -0.88
C SER A 95 -1.67 -24.09 -0.67
N THR A 96 -0.77 -23.34 -1.31
CA THR A 96 0.69 -23.47 -1.18
C THR A 96 1.32 -22.41 -0.27
N TRP A 97 0.52 -21.50 0.30
CA TRP A 97 1.02 -20.39 1.10
C TRP A 97 1.48 -20.83 2.49
N ASP A 98 2.78 -20.63 2.76
CA ASP A 98 3.43 -20.80 4.07
C ASP A 98 3.75 -19.42 4.67
N PRO A 99 2.93 -18.89 5.60
CA PRO A 99 3.19 -17.62 6.28
C PRO A 99 4.46 -17.64 7.13
N ALA A 100 4.85 -18.79 7.68
CA ALA A 100 6.05 -18.91 8.48
C ALA A 100 7.32 -18.79 7.63
N ALA A 101 7.30 -19.29 6.38
CA ALA A 101 8.40 -19.06 5.44
C ALA A 101 8.59 -17.58 5.11
N TRP A 102 7.50 -16.85 4.89
CA TRP A 102 7.57 -15.39 4.69
C TRP A 102 8.13 -14.68 5.92
N ALA A 103 7.58 -14.96 7.11
CA ALA A 103 8.02 -14.33 8.36
C ALA A 103 9.52 -14.57 8.64
N ARG A 104 10.00 -15.81 8.45
CA ARG A 104 11.43 -16.15 8.56
C ARG A 104 12.28 -15.35 7.58
N SER A 105 11.83 -15.22 6.33
CA SER A 105 12.53 -14.44 5.32
C SER A 105 12.63 -12.96 5.69
N PHE A 106 11.56 -12.38 6.24
CA PHE A 106 11.54 -10.98 6.66
C PHE A 106 12.43 -10.74 7.87
N ARG A 107 12.41 -11.65 8.85
CA ARG A 107 13.31 -11.61 10.00
C ARG A 107 14.78 -11.78 9.60
N ALA A 108 15.04 -12.67 8.64
CA ALA A 108 16.37 -12.87 8.08
C ALA A 108 16.89 -11.59 7.42
N ALA A 109 16.05 -10.90 6.64
CA ALA A 109 16.34 -9.61 6.01
C ALA A 109 16.57 -8.45 7.00
N GLY A 110 16.43 -8.68 8.31
CA GLY A 110 16.66 -7.67 9.35
C GLY A 110 15.47 -6.75 9.62
N ALA A 111 14.29 -7.04 9.05
CA ALA A 111 13.09 -6.27 9.35
C ALA A 111 12.70 -6.39 10.82
N ALA A 112 12.09 -5.34 11.36
CA ALA A 112 11.53 -5.30 12.71
C ALA A 112 10.00 -5.42 12.72
N TYR A 113 9.36 -5.21 11.57
CA TYR A 113 7.92 -5.28 11.41
C TYR A 113 7.52 -5.69 9.99
N ALA A 114 6.29 -6.16 9.83
CA ALA A 114 5.70 -6.43 8.53
C ALA A 114 4.26 -5.92 8.47
N VAL A 115 3.88 -5.31 7.34
CA VAL A 115 2.55 -4.74 7.08
C VAL A 115 1.91 -5.52 5.93
N LEU A 116 0.74 -6.10 6.16
CA LEU A 116 -0.02 -6.82 5.13
C LEU A 116 -1.13 -5.95 4.55
N VAL A 117 -1.25 -5.90 3.23
CA VAL A 117 -2.44 -5.34 2.56
C VAL A 117 -3.64 -6.23 2.83
N THR A 118 -4.45 -5.83 3.81
CA THR A 118 -5.64 -6.60 4.19
C THR A 118 -6.78 -6.42 3.17
N LYS A 119 -6.91 -5.21 2.63
CA LYS A 119 -7.83 -4.84 1.56
C LYS A 119 -7.22 -3.73 0.71
N HIS A 120 -7.08 -3.95 -0.59
CA HIS A 120 -6.65 -2.91 -1.54
C HIS A 120 -7.85 -2.20 -2.17
N HIS A 121 -7.61 -1.35 -3.17
CA HIS A 121 -8.65 -0.57 -3.86
C HIS A 121 -9.71 -1.44 -4.54
N ASP A 122 -9.38 -2.68 -4.93
CA ASP A 122 -10.34 -3.63 -5.53
C ASP A 122 -11.37 -4.19 -4.54
N GLY A 123 -11.21 -3.88 -3.24
CA GLY A 123 -12.12 -4.23 -2.17
C GLY A 123 -12.03 -5.69 -1.70
N PHE A 124 -11.12 -6.50 -2.25
CA PHE A 124 -10.98 -7.91 -1.86
C PHE A 124 -10.31 -8.01 -0.49
N CYS A 125 -10.97 -8.65 0.47
CA CYS A 125 -10.46 -8.77 1.84
C CYS A 125 -9.68 -10.08 2.04
N LEU A 126 -8.45 -10.01 2.57
CA LEU A 126 -7.63 -11.18 2.91
C LEU A 126 -8.02 -11.83 4.25
N TRP A 127 -9.23 -11.59 4.73
CA TRP A 127 -9.77 -12.26 5.90
C TRP A 127 -11.27 -12.50 5.69
N PRO A 128 -11.86 -13.52 6.32
CA PRO A 128 -13.29 -13.74 6.30
C PRO A 128 -13.97 -12.65 7.15
N SER A 129 -14.21 -11.48 6.54
CA SER A 129 -14.80 -10.33 7.22
C SER A 129 -16.26 -10.61 7.58
N GLY A 130 -16.61 -10.29 8.82
CA GLY A 130 -18.02 -10.28 9.25
C GLY A 130 -18.84 -9.14 8.62
N THR A 131 -18.19 -8.19 7.95
CA THR A 131 -18.85 -7.08 7.27
C THR A 131 -19.00 -7.41 5.78
N ALA A 132 -20.21 -7.86 5.40
CA ALA A 132 -20.49 -8.24 4.02
C ALA A 132 -20.40 -7.04 3.06
N ASN A 133 -19.69 -7.24 1.94
CA ASN A 133 -19.67 -6.29 0.85
C ASN A 133 -21.03 -6.33 0.09
N PRO A 134 -21.78 -5.21 0.03
CA PRO A 134 -23.11 -5.20 -0.58
C PRO A 134 -23.11 -5.23 -2.12
N HIS A 135 -21.95 -5.05 -2.76
CA HIS A 135 -21.80 -4.95 -4.22
C HIS A 135 -21.07 -6.16 -4.82
N ARG A 136 -20.26 -6.89 -4.04
CA ARG A 136 -19.62 -8.15 -4.42
C ARG A 136 -19.73 -9.16 -3.28
N THR A 137 -20.68 -10.09 -3.38
CA THR A 137 -20.89 -11.12 -2.35
C THR A 137 -19.69 -12.06 -2.26
N GLY A 138 -19.24 -12.39 -1.05
CA GLY A 138 -18.11 -13.30 -0.85
C GLY A 138 -16.77 -12.76 -1.36
N TRP A 139 -16.60 -11.43 -1.48
CA TRP A 139 -15.40 -10.79 -2.01
C TRP A 139 -14.26 -10.72 -0.97
N HIS A 140 -13.92 -11.88 -0.43
CA HIS A 140 -12.90 -12.07 0.59
C HIS A 140 -12.39 -13.52 0.56
N THR A 141 -11.25 -13.79 1.19
CA THR A 141 -10.75 -15.17 1.38
C THR A 141 -11.57 -15.92 2.43
N THR A 142 -11.72 -17.24 2.27
CA THR A 142 -12.27 -18.12 3.30
C THR A 142 -11.23 -18.39 4.39
N ARG A 143 -9.95 -18.56 3.98
CA ARG A 143 -8.80 -18.68 4.89
C ARG A 143 -8.54 -17.32 5.56
N ASP A 144 -8.23 -17.33 6.86
CA ASP A 144 -7.89 -16.11 7.62
C ASP A 144 -6.42 -15.73 7.39
N VAL A 145 -6.12 -15.24 6.18
CA VAL A 145 -4.76 -14.87 5.76
C VAL A 145 -4.18 -13.79 6.67
N VAL A 146 -4.99 -12.79 7.07
CA VAL A 146 -4.54 -11.75 8.02
C VAL A 146 -4.15 -12.35 9.37
N GLY A 147 -4.96 -13.26 9.92
CA GLY A 147 -4.68 -13.92 11.20
C GLY A 147 -3.42 -14.78 11.17
N GLU A 148 -3.32 -15.68 10.19
CA GLU A 148 -2.17 -16.57 10.05
C GLU A 148 -0.87 -15.83 9.79
N PHE A 149 -0.92 -14.75 8.99
CA PHE A 149 0.24 -13.88 8.78
C PHE A 149 0.64 -13.15 10.08
N ALA A 150 -0.33 -12.61 10.83
CA ALA A 150 -0.06 -11.93 12.10
C ALA A 150 0.60 -12.87 13.13
N GLU A 151 0.12 -14.11 13.23
CA GLU A 151 0.69 -15.14 14.10
C GLU A 151 2.14 -15.49 13.70
N ALA A 152 2.38 -15.74 12.41
CA ALA A 152 3.72 -16.07 11.91
C ALA A 152 4.73 -14.93 12.10
N VAL A 153 4.35 -13.69 11.78
CA VAL A 153 5.18 -12.49 11.96
C VAL A 153 5.57 -12.31 13.43
N ARG A 154 4.60 -12.47 14.35
CA ARG A 154 4.84 -12.35 15.79
C ARG A 154 5.70 -13.49 16.34
N ALA A 155 5.53 -14.71 15.82
CA ALA A 155 6.35 -15.86 16.21
C ALA A 155 7.84 -15.65 15.91
N GLU A 156 8.16 -14.91 14.84
CA GLU A 156 9.52 -14.49 14.49
C GLU A 156 9.99 -13.22 15.22
N GLY A 157 9.21 -12.74 16.19
CA GLY A 157 9.53 -11.56 17.01
C GLY A 157 9.38 -10.23 16.29
N LEU A 158 8.70 -10.21 15.14
CA LEU A 158 8.40 -9.00 14.37
C LEU A 158 7.09 -8.37 14.85
N ARG A 159 6.97 -7.05 14.68
CA ARG A 159 5.69 -6.33 14.87
C ARG A 159 4.81 -6.52 13.65
N PHE A 160 3.50 -6.55 13.85
CA PHE A 160 2.53 -6.81 12.80
C PHE A 160 1.67 -5.57 12.52
N GLY A 161 1.63 -5.13 11.27
CA GLY A 161 0.79 -4.04 10.80
C GLY A 161 -0.25 -4.48 9.78
N VAL A 162 -1.31 -3.68 9.66
CA VAL A 162 -2.29 -3.82 8.58
C VAL A 162 -2.27 -2.59 7.70
N TYR A 163 -2.33 -2.81 6.40
CA TYR A 163 -2.76 -1.82 5.43
C TYR A 163 -4.23 -1.99 5.12
N TYR A 164 -4.93 -0.86 4.97
CA TYR A 164 -6.31 -0.83 4.55
C TYR A 164 -6.56 0.33 3.59
N SER A 165 -7.15 0.03 2.42
CA SER A 165 -7.61 1.09 1.52
C SER A 165 -8.91 1.70 2.01
N GLY A 166 -8.78 2.78 2.80
CA GLY A 166 -9.91 3.57 3.26
C GLY A 166 -10.47 4.48 2.18
N GLY A 167 -9.61 5.17 1.44
CA GLY A 167 -10.03 6.21 0.50
C GLY A 167 -10.68 5.68 -0.77
N LEU A 168 -10.40 4.44 -1.17
CA LEU A 168 -10.93 3.83 -2.39
C LEU A 168 -11.50 2.44 -2.11
N ASP A 169 -12.62 2.15 -2.75
CA ASP A 169 -13.16 0.80 -2.87
C ASP A 169 -13.96 0.73 -4.17
N TRP A 170 -13.37 0.06 -5.15
CA TRP A 170 -13.87 -0.07 -6.52
C TRP A 170 -15.17 -0.86 -6.61
N THR A 171 -15.60 -1.52 -5.54
CA THR A 171 -16.91 -2.14 -5.45
C THR A 171 -18.01 -1.12 -5.16
N PHE A 172 -17.68 0.04 -4.58
CA PHE A 172 -18.61 1.14 -4.28
C PHE A 172 -18.54 2.28 -5.29
N ASP A 173 -17.40 2.47 -5.96
CA ASP A 173 -17.22 3.44 -7.03
C ASP A 173 -16.28 2.90 -8.11
N ASP A 174 -16.85 2.49 -9.24
CA ASP A 174 -16.13 1.86 -10.34
C ASP A 174 -15.71 2.84 -11.44
N ARG A 175 -15.85 4.15 -11.21
CA ARG A 175 -15.46 5.16 -12.21
C ARG A 175 -13.97 5.02 -12.55
N PRO A 176 -13.57 5.11 -13.83
CA PRO A 176 -12.17 5.02 -14.22
C PRO A 176 -11.36 6.18 -13.61
N ILE A 177 -10.30 5.87 -12.88
CA ILE A 177 -9.41 6.85 -12.25
C ILE A 177 -8.20 7.06 -13.16
N GLY A 178 -8.18 8.21 -13.85
CA GLY A 178 -7.10 8.56 -14.79
C GLY A 178 -6.11 9.57 -14.22
N THR A 179 -6.55 10.42 -13.29
CA THR A 179 -5.73 11.49 -12.68
C THR A 179 -5.97 11.60 -11.17
N ALA A 180 -5.13 12.37 -10.46
CA ALA A 180 -5.32 12.64 -9.03
C ALA A 180 -6.70 13.27 -8.72
N ALA A 181 -7.20 14.15 -9.58
CA ALA A 181 -8.56 14.69 -9.46
C ALA A 181 -9.64 13.59 -9.50
N ASP A 182 -9.50 12.62 -10.40
CA ASP A 182 -10.44 11.49 -10.48
C ASP A 182 -10.38 10.64 -9.22
N MET A 183 -9.20 10.43 -8.67
CA MET A 183 -8.98 9.67 -7.44
C MET A 183 -9.71 10.29 -6.24
N PHE A 184 -9.53 11.59 -5.98
CA PHE A 184 -10.25 12.27 -4.90
C PHE A 184 -11.76 12.37 -5.15
N ALA A 185 -12.17 12.51 -6.41
CA ALA A 185 -13.59 12.51 -6.78
C ALA A 185 -14.25 11.12 -6.58
N ALA A 186 -13.46 10.04 -6.63
CA ALA A 186 -13.90 8.65 -6.51
C ALA A 186 -13.98 8.13 -5.06
N VAL A 187 -13.60 8.93 -4.06
CA VAL A 187 -13.74 8.56 -2.65
C VAL A 187 -15.22 8.23 -2.36
N PRO A 188 -15.57 6.96 -2.03
CA PRO A 188 -16.97 6.55 -1.99
C PRO A 188 -17.72 7.16 -0.80
N ARG A 189 -19.04 7.30 -0.97
CA ARG A 189 -19.95 7.95 -0.01
C ARG A 189 -21.15 7.04 0.30
N GLY A 190 -22.14 7.58 1.00
CA GLY A 190 -23.37 6.85 1.29
C GLY A 190 -23.14 5.81 2.37
N ARG A 191 -23.26 4.52 2.05
CA ARG A 191 -23.08 3.42 3.02
C ARG A 191 -21.62 3.02 3.23
N TYR A 192 -20.70 3.47 2.35
CA TYR A 192 -19.29 3.11 2.42
C TYR A 192 -18.57 3.54 3.72
N PRO A 193 -18.77 4.75 4.28
CA PRO A 193 -18.08 5.15 5.51
C PRO A 193 -18.35 4.20 6.69
N ALA A 194 -19.60 3.75 6.85
CA ALA A 194 -19.98 2.78 7.87
C ALA A 194 -19.40 1.38 7.60
N TYR A 195 -19.33 0.97 6.33
CA TYR A 195 -18.68 -0.28 5.92
C TYR A 195 -17.17 -0.26 6.25
N ALA A 196 -16.48 0.83 5.89
CA ALA A 196 -15.05 0.97 6.13
C ALA A 196 -14.69 1.06 7.63
N ASP A 197 -15.48 1.81 8.42
CA ASP A 197 -15.31 1.87 9.88
C ASP A 197 -15.54 0.49 10.52
N ALA A 198 -16.58 -0.24 10.11
CA ALA A 198 -16.86 -1.59 10.63
C ALA A 198 -15.71 -2.57 10.34
N GLN A 199 -15.17 -2.58 9.13
CA GLN A 199 -14.02 -3.41 8.75
C GLN A 199 -12.74 -3.04 9.49
N LEU A 200 -12.39 -1.76 9.58
CA LEU A 200 -11.15 -1.38 10.28
C LEU A 200 -11.26 -1.66 11.78
N ARG A 201 -12.43 -1.44 12.41
CA ARG A 201 -12.67 -1.86 13.80
C ARG A 201 -12.64 -3.37 13.97
N GLU A 202 -13.10 -4.14 12.99
CA GLU A 202 -12.97 -5.61 13.00
C GLU A 202 -11.49 -6.02 13.00
N LEU A 203 -10.67 -5.46 12.10
CA LEU A 203 -9.23 -5.72 12.04
C LEU A 203 -8.52 -5.37 13.36
N ILE A 204 -8.82 -4.20 13.92
CA ILE A 204 -8.26 -3.75 15.21
C ILE A 204 -8.61 -4.74 16.34
N ARG A 205 -9.87 -5.17 16.42
CA ARG A 205 -10.34 -6.09 17.48
C ARG A 205 -9.74 -7.48 17.36
N ARG A 206 -9.75 -8.05 16.15
CA ARG A 206 -9.33 -9.43 15.90
C ARG A 206 -7.82 -9.58 15.98
N TYR A 207 -7.07 -8.68 15.35
CA TYR A 207 -5.65 -8.89 15.10
C TYR A 207 -4.74 -7.96 15.90
N ARG A 208 -5.27 -6.89 16.50
CA ARG A 208 -4.52 -5.90 17.31
C ARG A 208 -3.19 -5.47 16.65
N PRO A 209 -3.22 -4.92 15.43
CA PRO A 209 -2.01 -4.56 14.70
C PRO A 209 -1.25 -3.46 15.45
N ASP A 210 0.08 -3.53 15.43
CA ASP A 210 1.00 -2.51 15.93
C ASP A 210 1.05 -1.27 14.99
N ILE A 211 0.62 -1.40 13.74
CA ILE A 211 0.55 -0.31 12.75
C ILE A 211 -0.80 -0.33 12.05
N LEU A 212 -1.50 0.81 12.04
CA LEU A 212 -2.59 1.09 11.10
C LEU A 212 -2.09 1.95 9.95
N TRP A 213 -1.98 1.34 8.79
CA TRP A 213 -1.52 1.99 7.57
C TRP A 213 -2.72 2.20 6.63
N ASN A 214 -3.36 3.37 6.71
CA ASN A 214 -4.46 3.71 5.78
C ASN A 214 -3.90 4.22 4.44
N ASP A 215 -4.71 4.23 3.39
CA ASP A 215 -4.31 4.81 2.10
C ASP A 215 -5.31 5.79 1.48
N ILE A 216 -4.75 6.71 0.68
CA ILE A 216 -5.39 7.82 -0.06
C ILE A 216 -6.06 8.88 0.83
N ALA A 217 -7.07 8.50 1.60
CA ALA A 217 -7.87 9.35 2.47
C ALA A 217 -8.76 8.47 3.36
N TRP A 218 -9.63 9.08 4.16
CA TRP A 218 -10.69 8.38 4.88
C TRP A 218 -12.07 8.97 4.53
N PRO A 219 -13.09 8.15 4.23
CA PRO A 219 -14.39 8.60 3.73
C PRO A 219 -15.30 9.16 4.85
N ALA A 220 -14.74 9.81 5.88
CA ALA A 220 -15.48 10.32 7.03
C ALA A 220 -14.94 11.69 7.48
N SER A 221 -15.67 12.32 8.41
CA SER A 221 -15.26 13.57 9.05
C SER A 221 -14.06 13.37 9.99
N ALA A 222 -13.40 14.48 10.36
CA ALA A 222 -12.31 14.45 11.34
C ALA A 222 -12.76 13.90 12.71
N THR A 223 -14.02 14.12 13.10
CA THR A 223 -14.59 13.59 14.36
C THR A 223 -14.74 12.08 14.32
N GLU A 224 -15.20 11.52 13.20
CA GLU A 224 -15.33 10.07 13.03
C GLU A 224 -13.95 9.40 12.96
N ILE A 225 -12.98 10.01 12.27
CA ILE A 225 -11.58 9.55 12.28
C ILE A 225 -11.03 9.54 13.70
N ARG A 226 -11.25 10.61 14.48
CA ARG A 226 -10.83 10.67 15.88
C ARG A 226 -11.47 9.56 16.72
N SER A 227 -12.75 9.25 16.51
CA SER A 227 -13.39 8.11 17.19
C SER A 227 -12.73 6.77 16.87
N LEU A 228 -12.29 6.58 15.61
CA LEU A 228 -11.59 5.39 15.16
C LEU A 228 -10.16 5.32 15.73
N THR A 229 -9.41 6.42 15.71
CA THR A 229 -8.05 6.47 16.27
C THR A 229 -8.04 6.36 17.79
N ASP A 230 -9.01 6.96 18.50
CA ASP A 230 -9.20 6.78 19.94
C ASP A 230 -9.49 5.31 20.29
N PHE A 231 -10.36 4.65 19.51
CA PHE A 231 -10.64 3.22 19.68
C PHE A 231 -9.40 2.34 19.44
N TYR A 232 -8.61 2.67 18.40
CA TYR A 232 -7.36 1.98 18.12
C TYR A 232 -6.36 2.14 19.25
N ARG A 233 -6.07 3.36 19.69
CA ARG A 233 -5.12 3.65 20.77
C ARG A 233 -5.56 3.06 22.11
N PHE A 234 -6.87 2.96 22.36
CA PHE A 234 -7.37 2.24 23.52
C PHE A 234 -7.09 0.73 23.43
N THR A 235 -7.28 0.14 22.26
CA THR A 235 -7.12 -1.31 22.03
C THR A 235 -5.65 -1.74 21.92
N VAL A 236 -4.82 -0.88 21.32
CA VAL A 236 -3.38 -1.09 21.06
C VAL A 236 -2.63 0.18 21.50
N PRO A 237 -2.35 0.36 22.81
CA PRO A 237 -1.76 1.61 23.33
C PRO A 237 -0.36 1.96 22.82
N HIS A 238 0.34 0.98 22.24
CA HIS A 238 1.67 1.16 21.65
C HIS A 238 1.63 1.18 20.11
N GLY A 239 0.43 1.09 19.53
CA GLY A 239 0.23 1.09 18.09
C GLY A 239 0.45 2.48 17.50
N VAL A 240 0.82 2.52 16.22
CA VAL A 240 1.04 3.76 15.47
C VAL A 240 0.13 3.85 14.25
N VAL A 241 -0.12 5.07 13.78
CA VAL A 241 -1.00 5.41 12.65
C VAL A 241 -0.27 6.33 11.66
N ASN A 242 -0.41 6.05 10.37
CA ASN A 242 0.23 6.85 9.33
C ASN A 242 -0.53 8.18 9.02
N ASP A 243 0.07 9.02 8.17
CA ASP A 243 -0.45 10.33 7.78
C ASP A 243 -1.47 10.29 6.62
N ARG A 244 -2.09 9.14 6.32
CA ARG A 244 -3.00 8.99 5.19
C ARG A 244 -4.48 8.94 5.58
N LEU A 245 -4.82 9.07 6.86
CA LEU A 245 -6.21 9.26 7.35
C LEU A 245 -6.67 10.72 7.14
N LEU A 246 -6.61 11.20 5.89
CA LEU A 246 -7.08 12.54 5.54
C LEU A 246 -8.62 12.56 5.51
N PRO A 247 -9.30 13.43 6.27
CA PRO A 247 -10.76 13.50 6.26
C PRO A 247 -11.29 13.87 4.89
N TYR A 248 -12.45 13.31 4.55
CA TYR A 248 -13.15 13.65 3.33
C TYR A 248 -13.47 15.15 3.29
N ALA A 249 -13.12 15.81 2.19
CA ALA A 249 -13.44 17.21 1.98
C ALA A 249 -14.59 17.36 0.97
N PRO A 250 -15.70 18.04 1.32
CA PRO A 250 -16.87 18.17 0.42
C PRO A 250 -16.57 18.77 -0.95
N HIS A 251 -15.55 19.63 -1.05
CA HIS A 251 -15.15 20.24 -2.32
C HIS A 251 -14.53 19.23 -3.30
N TRP A 252 -14.13 18.02 -2.86
CA TRP A 252 -13.67 16.96 -3.77
C TRP A 252 -14.76 16.53 -4.75
N ARG A 253 -16.05 16.76 -4.43
CA ARG A 253 -17.15 16.55 -5.40
C ARG A 253 -17.00 17.43 -6.63
N ALA A 254 -16.49 18.65 -6.47
CA ALA A 254 -16.31 19.56 -7.58
C ALA A 254 -15.22 19.06 -8.55
N LEU A 255 -14.31 18.17 -8.12
CA LEU A 255 -13.26 17.61 -8.97
C LEU A 255 -13.79 16.71 -10.10
N SER A 256 -15.06 16.29 -10.05
CA SER A 256 -15.70 15.62 -11.19
C SER A 256 -16.16 16.60 -12.28
N LEU A 257 -16.21 17.92 -12.01
CA LEU A 257 -16.59 18.93 -12.99
C LEU A 257 -15.41 19.27 -13.91
N PRO A 258 -15.59 19.39 -15.24
CA PRO A 258 -14.49 19.57 -16.18
C PRO A 258 -13.54 20.74 -15.88
N GLY A 259 -14.07 21.89 -15.46
CA GLY A 259 -13.28 23.08 -15.13
C GLY A 259 -12.42 22.89 -13.88
N ALA A 260 -13.02 22.42 -12.78
CA ALA A 260 -12.32 22.15 -11.53
C ALA A 260 -11.30 21.01 -11.68
N LYS A 261 -11.64 19.94 -12.41
CA LYS A 261 -10.72 18.86 -12.77
C LYS A 261 -9.49 19.39 -13.51
N SER A 262 -9.70 20.23 -14.53
CA SER A 262 -8.61 20.76 -15.35
C SER A 262 -7.67 21.64 -14.54
N LEU A 263 -8.22 22.49 -13.66
CA LEU A 263 -7.42 23.35 -12.77
C LEU A 263 -6.60 22.53 -11.76
N HIS A 264 -7.22 21.54 -11.12
CA HIS A 264 -6.54 20.67 -10.17
C HIS A 264 -5.41 19.88 -10.84
N ASN A 265 -5.69 19.26 -12.00
CA ASN A 265 -4.68 18.51 -12.75
C ASN A 265 -3.53 19.40 -13.27
N TRP A 266 -3.81 20.66 -13.63
CA TRP A 266 -2.76 21.61 -14.00
C TRP A 266 -1.85 21.92 -12.81
N TRP A 267 -2.43 22.12 -11.62
CA TRP A 267 -1.68 22.39 -10.40
C TRP A 267 -0.84 21.17 -9.98
N ASP A 268 -1.46 19.98 -9.96
CA ASP A 268 -0.81 18.70 -9.65
C ASP A 268 0.41 18.43 -10.54
N ARG A 269 0.27 18.59 -11.87
CA ARG A 269 1.39 18.44 -12.81
C ARG A 269 2.54 19.41 -12.53
N ARG A 270 2.23 20.63 -12.09
CA ARG A 270 3.26 21.63 -11.76
C ARG A 270 4.05 21.23 -10.53
N THR A 271 3.39 20.61 -9.55
CA THR A 271 4.04 20.08 -8.34
C THR A 271 4.87 18.84 -8.66
N VAL A 272 4.34 17.86 -9.40
CA VAL A 272 5.08 16.65 -9.80
C VAL A 272 6.31 16.98 -10.64
N ALA A 273 6.23 17.98 -11.53
CA ALA A 273 7.36 18.42 -12.35
C ALA A 273 8.53 19.01 -11.54
N GLN A 274 8.34 19.32 -10.25
CA GLN A 274 9.40 19.77 -9.36
C GLN A 274 10.26 18.60 -8.82
N GLY A 275 9.94 17.35 -9.18
CA GLY A 275 10.81 16.18 -8.97
C GLY A 275 10.81 15.62 -7.54
N GLU A 276 9.89 16.07 -6.71
CA GLU A 276 9.71 15.58 -5.35
C GLU A 276 8.73 14.40 -5.41
N GLY A 277 9.13 13.21 -4.94
CA GLY A 277 8.22 12.07 -4.85
C GLY A 277 6.99 12.37 -3.98
N PHE A 278 6.09 11.41 -3.81
CA PHE A 278 4.78 11.73 -3.21
C PHE A 278 4.87 11.80 -1.68
N VAL A 279 4.66 13.00 -1.11
CA VAL A 279 4.43 13.18 0.33
C VAL A 279 2.96 13.52 0.56
N PRO A 280 2.21 12.72 1.34
CA PRO A 280 0.80 13.01 1.61
C PRO A 280 0.59 14.37 2.28
N ARG A 281 -0.64 14.90 2.20
CA ARG A 281 -1.02 16.10 2.95
C ARG A 281 -1.15 15.76 4.43
N THR A 282 -0.69 16.66 5.32
CA THR A 282 -0.76 16.48 6.78
C THR A 282 -2.20 16.36 7.27
N PRO A 283 -2.63 15.22 7.86
CA PRO A 283 -3.93 15.09 8.48
C PRO A 283 -3.93 15.66 9.91
N PRO A 284 -5.10 15.78 10.57
CA PRO A 284 -5.20 16.31 11.93
C PRO A 284 -4.55 15.43 13.01
N ASP A 285 -4.46 14.11 12.77
CA ASP A 285 -4.00 13.11 13.74
C ASP A 285 -3.21 12.02 13.00
N PHE A 286 -1.93 11.86 13.33
CA PHE A 286 -1.01 10.87 12.78
C PHE A 286 0.22 10.76 13.70
N ASP A 287 0.93 9.64 13.62
CA ASP A 287 2.16 9.42 14.40
C ASP A 287 3.43 9.51 13.52
N PHE A 288 3.32 9.25 12.21
CA PHE A 288 4.43 9.35 11.25
C PHE A 288 3.99 9.67 9.81
N ARG A 289 4.90 10.25 9.02
CA ARG A 289 4.72 10.60 7.59
C ARG A 289 5.06 9.45 6.65
N THR A 290 4.45 9.39 5.47
CA THR A 290 4.69 8.31 4.49
C THR A 290 5.13 8.79 3.10
N PRO A 291 6.33 9.40 2.98
CA PRO A 291 6.93 9.71 1.69
C PRO A 291 7.07 8.44 0.82
N GLU A 292 6.53 8.48 -0.39
CA GLU A 292 6.53 7.38 -1.34
C GLU A 292 7.49 7.68 -2.50
N TYR A 293 8.49 6.81 -2.68
CA TYR A 293 9.63 7.02 -3.59
C TYR A 293 10.33 8.39 -3.43
N ALA A 294 10.25 9.01 -2.26
CA ALA A 294 10.76 10.36 -1.99
C ALA A 294 11.70 10.39 -0.77
N ARG A 295 12.67 11.31 -0.77
CA ARG A 295 13.35 11.72 0.47
C ARG A 295 12.44 12.67 1.24
N TYR A 296 12.45 12.56 2.57
CA TYR A 296 11.73 13.47 3.44
C TYR A 296 12.67 14.54 4.00
N THR A 297 12.26 15.80 3.93
CA THR A 297 13.05 16.96 4.37
C THR A 297 12.45 17.65 5.60
N GLY A 298 11.33 17.13 6.14
CA GLY A 298 10.69 17.66 7.33
C GLY A 298 11.30 17.08 8.62
N SER A 299 10.73 17.48 9.77
CA SER A 299 11.21 17.06 11.09
C SER A 299 10.29 16.06 11.81
N ASP A 300 9.16 15.70 11.22
CA ASP A 300 8.27 14.67 11.80
C ASP A 300 8.89 13.28 11.63
N PRO A 301 8.57 12.30 12.51
CA PRO A 301 8.88 10.90 12.24
C PRO A 301 8.31 10.47 10.89
N TYR A 302 9.06 9.70 10.10
CA TYR A 302 8.66 9.32 8.75
C TYR A 302 9.08 7.91 8.36
N GLU A 303 8.34 7.34 7.42
CA GLU A 303 8.56 6.02 6.84
C GLU A 303 8.53 6.15 5.33
N ILE A 304 9.69 5.95 4.68
CA ILE A 304 9.76 5.87 3.23
C ILE A 304 9.14 4.55 2.80
N THR A 305 8.22 4.59 1.84
CA THR A 305 7.67 3.39 1.23
C THR A 305 7.98 3.32 -0.26
N ARG A 306 8.32 2.10 -0.72
CA ARG A 306 8.54 1.80 -2.15
C ARG A 306 8.50 0.31 -2.44
N GLY A 307 8.26 -0.04 -3.70
CA GLY A 307 8.52 -1.36 -4.27
C GLY A 307 10.00 -1.67 -4.42
N ILE A 308 10.32 -2.96 -4.53
CA ILE A 308 11.64 -3.40 -5.00
C ILE A 308 11.81 -3.01 -6.48
N ASP A 309 10.76 -3.16 -7.28
CA ASP A 309 10.62 -2.60 -8.62
C ASP A 309 9.74 -1.33 -8.60
N HIS A 310 9.14 -0.97 -9.74
CA HIS A 310 8.24 0.20 -9.88
C HIS A 310 6.75 -0.12 -9.68
N SER A 311 6.46 -1.23 -9.01
CA SER A 311 5.12 -1.70 -8.66
C SER A 311 5.10 -2.09 -7.18
N PHE A 312 3.92 -2.10 -6.56
CA PHE A 312 3.76 -2.75 -5.26
C PHE A 312 3.28 -4.20 -5.44
N GLY A 313 2.24 -4.43 -6.23
CA GLY A 313 1.80 -5.76 -6.60
C GLY A 313 2.81 -6.47 -7.51
N TYR A 314 2.74 -7.81 -7.56
CA TYR A 314 3.57 -8.60 -8.46
C TYR A 314 3.41 -8.15 -9.92
N ASN A 315 4.51 -7.77 -10.58
CA ASN A 315 4.53 -7.44 -12.00
C ASN A 315 5.51 -8.37 -12.75
N ARG A 316 4.97 -9.34 -13.47
CA ARG A 316 5.72 -10.28 -14.34
C ARG A 316 6.41 -9.60 -15.52
N ASN A 317 6.02 -8.36 -15.82
CA ASN A 317 6.56 -7.57 -16.93
C ASN A 317 7.72 -6.66 -16.49
N SER A 318 8.07 -6.63 -15.20
CA SER A 318 9.23 -5.90 -14.71
C SER A 318 10.51 -6.57 -15.21
N GLY A 319 11.29 -5.83 -16.02
CA GLY A 319 12.61 -6.27 -16.48
C GLY A 319 13.67 -6.16 -15.36
N PRO A 320 14.84 -6.80 -15.53
CA PRO A 320 15.92 -6.78 -14.51
C PRO A 320 16.32 -5.38 -14.04
N ASP A 321 16.35 -4.41 -14.96
CA ASP A 321 16.74 -3.02 -14.68
C ASP A 321 15.70 -2.23 -13.87
N ALA A 322 14.47 -2.75 -13.73
CA ALA A 322 13.43 -2.11 -12.92
C ALA A 322 13.64 -2.33 -11.42
N PHE A 323 14.35 -3.39 -11.03
CA PHE A 323 14.55 -3.76 -9.64
C PHE A 323 15.73 -3.00 -9.03
N ILE A 324 15.56 -2.47 -7.82
CA ILE A 324 16.63 -1.79 -7.10
C ILE A 324 17.86 -2.69 -6.93
N GLY A 325 19.04 -2.12 -7.23
CA GLY A 325 20.34 -2.78 -7.07
C GLY A 325 20.78 -2.89 -5.62
N ARG A 326 21.78 -3.74 -5.35
CA ARG A 326 22.26 -4.06 -4.00
C ARG A 326 22.73 -2.80 -3.26
N GLU A 327 23.64 -2.05 -3.86
CA GLU A 327 24.22 -0.86 -3.25
C GLU A 327 23.12 0.17 -2.95
N ALA A 328 22.28 0.48 -3.93
CA ALA A 328 21.18 1.43 -3.78
C ALA A 328 20.19 1.01 -2.67
N LEU A 329 19.86 -0.28 -2.57
CA LEU A 329 18.99 -0.79 -1.51
C LEU A 329 19.63 -0.67 -0.13
N THR A 330 20.88 -1.12 0.02
CA THR A 330 21.59 -1.06 1.31
C THR A 330 21.81 0.38 1.78
N SER A 331 22.19 1.29 0.87
CA SER A 331 22.30 2.73 1.17
C SER A 331 20.95 3.32 1.54
N LEU A 332 19.87 2.97 0.83
CA LEU A 332 18.54 3.49 1.17
C LEU A 332 18.15 3.13 2.61
N VAL A 333 18.35 1.88 3.04
CA VAL A 333 18.03 1.49 4.43
C VAL A 333 18.92 2.24 5.42
N ARG A 334 20.23 2.28 5.18
CA ARG A 334 21.20 2.91 6.10
C ARG A 334 20.99 4.42 6.22
N ASP A 335 20.86 5.12 5.10
CA ASP A 335 20.67 6.57 5.05
C ASP A 335 19.34 6.96 5.72
N THR A 336 18.25 6.22 5.41
CA THR A 336 16.94 6.47 6.03
C THR A 336 17.00 6.28 7.55
N ALA A 337 17.66 5.23 8.02
CA ALA A 337 17.84 4.97 9.45
C ALA A 337 18.72 6.02 10.14
N ALA A 338 19.78 6.50 9.47
CA ALA A 338 20.66 7.56 9.98
C ALA A 338 19.92 8.89 10.13
N ASP A 339 18.98 9.16 9.22
CA ASP A 339 18.10 10.33 9.25
C ASP A 339 16.88 10.16 10.19
N GLY A 340 16.84 9.09 11.00
CA GLY A 340 15.79 8.85 12.00
C GLY A 340 14.45 8.38 11.43
N GLY A 341 14.41 7.99 10.16
CA GLY A 341 13.24 7.41 9.50
C GLY A 341 13.27 5.88 9.45
N ASN A 342 12.17 5.30 8.99
CA ASN A 342 12.07 3.89 8.65
C ASN A 342 11.93 3.68 7.14
N LEU A 343 12.40 2.55 6.61
CA LEU A 343 12.06 2.09 5.27
C LEU A 343 11.01 0.98 5.38
N LEU A 344 9.86 1.16 4.72
CA LEU A 344 8.86 0.12 4.48
C LEU A 344 9.01 -0.40 3.04
N LEU A 345 9.83 -1.44 2.88
CA LEU A 345 10.15 -2.04 1.59
C LEU A 345 9.08 -3.05 1.18
N ASN A 346 8.48 -2.87 0.02
CA ASN A 346 7.42 -3.73 -0.45
C ASN A 346 7.92 -4.96 -1.22
N VAL A 347 7.33 -6.12 -0.90
CA VAL A 347 7.32 -7.32 -1.73
C VAL A 347 5.92 -7.54 -2.33
N GLY A 348 5.88 -8.04 -3.56
CA GLY A 348 4.68 -8.40 -4.30
C GLY A 348 4.69 -9.89 -4.63
N PRO A 349 4.10 -10.76 -3.79
CA PRO A 349 4.00 -12.19 -4.06
C PRO A 349 3.08 -12.51 -5.24
N ARG A 350 3.32 -13.66 -5.89
CA ARG A 350 2.46 -14.16 -6.97
C ARG A 350 1.09 -14.58 -6.44
N GLY A 351 0.04 -14.37 -7.23
CA GLY A 351 -1.32 -14.80 -6.86
C GLY A 351 -1.55 -16.30 -7.02
N GLU A 352 -0.87 -16.94 -7.97
CA GLU A 352 -1.12 -18.34 -8.35
C GLU A 352 -0.55 -19.38 -7.37
N ASP A 353 0.49 -19.02 -6.59
CA ASP A 353 1.20 -19.96 -5.71
C ASP A 353 1.81 -19.31 -4.45
N ALA A 354 1.42 -18.07 -4.16
CA ALA A 354 1.89 -17.31 -2.99
C ALA A 354 3.42 -17.19 -2.85
N THR A 355 4.17 -17.36 -3.93
CA THR A 355 5.63 -17.30 -3.88
C THR A 355 6.12 -15.86 -4.06
N ILE A 356 7.09 -15.44 -3.23
CA ILE A 356 7.85 -14.20 -3.45
C ILE A 356 8.78 -14.43 -4.66
N PRO A 357 8.68 -13.62 -5.74
CA PRO A 357 9.49 -13.80 -6.94
C PRO A 357 11.00 -13.80 -6.66
N ALA A 358 11.77 -14.56 -7.45
CA ALA A 358 13.21 -14.74 -7.26
C ALA A 358 13.98 -13.41 -7.21
N GLU A 359 13.64 -12.45 -8.09
CA GLU A 359 14.25 -11.12 -8.09
C GLU A 359 14.03 -10.37 -6.77
N GLN A 360 12.84 -10.47 -6.17
CA GLN A 360 12.54 -9.84 -4.88
C GLN A 360 13.21 -10.59 -3.72
N ARG A 361 13.19 -11.93 -3.76
CA ARG A 361 13.86 -12.77 -2.75
C ARG A 361 15.36 -12.49 -2.70
N LEU A 362 16.00 -12.31 -3.85
CA LEU A 362 17.41 -11.95 -3.94
C LEU A 362 17.73 -10.65 -3.17
N ARG A 363 16.86 -9.64 -3.22
CA ARG A 363 17.03 -8.39 -2.44
C ARG A 363 16.84 -8.61 -0.95
N LEU A 364 15.90 -9.47 -0.54
CA LEU A 364 15.77 -9.86 0.86
C LEU A 364 17.01 -10.59 1.37
N ASP A 365 17.59 -11.47 0.54
CA ASP A 365 18.82 -12.19 0.86
C ASP A 365 20.02 -11.21 1.00
N TRP A 366 20.11 -10.19 0.14
CA TRP A 366 21.12 -9.13 0.28
C TRP A 366 20.99 -8.36 1.59
N LEU A 367 19.77 -8.03 2.01
CA LEU A 367 19.52 -7.40 3.31
C LEU A 367 19.85 -8.35 4.46
N ALA A 368 19.66 -9.66 4.28
CA ALA A 368 19.98 -10.65 5.30
C ALA A 368 21.49 -10.76 5.57
N GLU A 369 22.33 -10.60 4.54
CA GLU A 369 23.79 -10.51 4.70
C GLU A 369 24.21 -9.33 5.61
N GLU A 370 23.41 -8.26 5.63
CA GLU A 370 23.66 -7.01 6.36
C GLU A 370 22.83 -6.88 7.66
N ALA A 371 22.01 -7.88 7.98
CA ALA A 371 20.97 -7.77 9.01
C ALA A 371 21.50 -7.40 10.40
N GLY A 372 22.76 -7.78 10.73
CA GLY A 372 23.40 -7.40 11.98
C GLY A 372 23.48 -5.89 12.21
N ALA A 373 23.71 -5.10 11.15
CA ALA A 373 23.75 -3.63 11.22
C ALA A 373 22.35 -3.00 11.12
N LEU A 374 21.41 -3.70 10.49
CA LEU A 374 20.06 -3.20 10.22
C LEU A 374 19.10 -3.40 11.40
N ARG A 375 19.35 -4.40 12.25
CA ARG A 375 18.46 -4.75 13.36
C ARG A 375 18.43 -3.67 14.46
N PRO A 376 17.28 -3.48 15.15
CA PRO A 376 17.14 -2.53 16.25
C PRO A 376 18.11 -2.75 17.42
N ASP A 377 18.51 -4.01 17.64
CA ASP A 377 19.43 -4.49 18.66
C ASP A 377 20.89 -4.65 18.16
N GLY A 378 21.14 -4.28 16.89
CA GLY A 378 22.48 -4.28 16.30
C GLY A 378 23.35 -3.10 16.78
N PRO A 379 24.69 -3.20 16.62
CA PRO A 379 25.58 -2.07 16.90
C PRO A 379 25.17 -0.86 16.06
N THR A 380 25.21 0.33 16.64
CA THR A 380 25.00 1.58 15.90
C THR A 380 26.01 1.65 14.77
N PRO A 381 25.60 1.86 13.51
CA PRO A 381 26.54 2.11 12.43
C PRO A 381 27.42 3.31 12.82
N GLY A 382 28.73 3.09 12.86
CA GLY A 382 29.73 4.10 13.24
C GLY A 382 30.04 5.09 12.13
#